data_AF-A0A7Y5UXT4-F1
#
_entry.id   AF-A0A7Y5UXT4-F1
#
_cell.length_a   1.000
_cell.length_b   1.000
_cell.length_c   1.000
_cell.angle_alpha   90.00
_cell.angle_beta   90.00
_cell.angle_gamma   90.00
#
_symmetry.space_group_name_H-M   'P 1'
#
loop_
_entity.id
_entity.type
_entity.pdbx_description
1 polymer ?
#
loop_
_entity_poly.entity_id
_entity_poly.type
_entity_poly.pdbx_seq_one_letter_code
_entity_poly.pdbx_strand_id
1 'polypeptide(L)'
;MSHAAEEPSTGWRLAPAELWWALAWAAALAALTTLPYVIAAGATPSARHYLGFVFNPDEPNVHLSWIRQAAEGAVFLRNEFTAEPHVGRFLNIFMLFAGRLASWLHLSAYQIWAVGRAVAPLLLGVACYLLASDLSQHRRSRRLAVVIITLSSGLGWAWLGTGDHPFSRLFNPLVALAVVLLTMGVAWGELALRDGDRLAAGGAVLVALLLHHIPRTEPLLLVAALLLYLLVLYLNGETVGREQAVVVALVALAAAPPLFRLHLGWAGAALVLAGLLGYLLVLLTARRREA
;
A
#
# COMPACT_ATOMS: atom_id res chain seq x y z
N MET A 1 -51.59 -3.01 -2.30
CA MET A 1 -50.42 -3.85 -2.61
C MET A 1 -49.19 -2.97 -2.49
N SER A 2 -48.57 -2.99 -1.33
CA SER A 2 -47.42 -2.15 -0.97
C SER A 2 -46.15 -2.84 -1.47
N HIS A 3 -45.51 -2.29 -2.49
CA HIS A 3 -44.12 -2.62 -2.81
C HIS A 3 -43.26 -2.10 -1.66
N ALA A 4 -42.95 -2.98 -0.70
CA ALA A 4 -41.83 -2.74 0.19
C ALA A 4 -40.59 -2.70 -0.71
N ALA A 5 -39.99 -1.51 -0.83
CA ALA A 5 -38.67 -1.37 -1.41
C ALA A 5 -37.72 -2.20 -0.53
N GLU A 6 -37.18 -3.29 -1.08
CA GLU A 6 -36.00 -3.91 -0.51
C GLU A 6 -34.90 -2.84 -0.52
N GLU A 7 -34.58 -2.29 0.65
CA GLU A 7 -33.36 -1.52 0.81
C GLU A 7 -32.19 -2.44 0.39
N PRO A 8 -31.34 -2.03 -0.56
CA PRO A 8 -30.16 -2.80 -0.87
C PRO A 8 -29.23 -2.67 0.33
N SER A 9 -29.24 -3.67 1.22
CA SER A 9 -28.29 -3.78 2.30
C SER A 9 -26.92 -4.18 1.74
N THR A 10 -26.26 -3.29 1.02
CA THR A 10 -24.93 -3.50 0.41
C THR A 10 -23.79 -3.26 1.41
N GLY A 11 -24.01 -3.61 2.67
CA GLY A 11 -22.94 -3.76 3.65
C GLY A 11 -22.62 -5.25 3.78
N TRP A 12 -21.63 -5.75 3.04
CA TRP A 12 -21.22 -7.14 3.16
C TRP A 12 -20.79 -7.41 4.61
N ARG A 13 -21.60 -8.15 5.37
CA ARG A 13 -21.22 -8.54 6.73
C ARG A 13 -20.07 -9.53 6.65
N LEU A 14 -18.86 -9.07 7.01
CA LEU A 14 -17.70 -9.94 7.16
C LEU A 14 -17.97 -10.98 8.25
N ALA A 15 -17.87 -12.26 7.90
CA ALA A 15 -17.96 -13.31 8.91
C ALA A 15 -16.77 -13.17 9.90
N PRO A 16 -16.95 -13.43 11.21
CA PRO A 16 -15.85 -13.39 12.16
C PRO A 16 -14.64 -14.25 11.74
N ALA A 17 -14.90 -15.41 11.12
CA ALA A 17 -13.85 -16.29 10.58
C ALA A 17 -13.05 -15.66 9.42
N GLU A 18 -13.66 -14.76 8.64
CA GLU A 18 -12.99 -14.01 7.57
C GLU A 18 -12.03 -12.97 8.14
N LEU A 19 -12.47 -12.24 9.17
CA LEU A 19 -11.62 -11.30 9.88
C LEU A 19 -10.45 -12.00 10.58
N TRP A 20 -10.69 -13.14 11.22
CA TRP A 20 -9.62 -13.94 11.82
C TRP A 20 -8.60 -14.42 10.79
N TRP A 21 -9.06 -14.82 9.60
CA TRP A 21 -8.14 -15.19 8.52
C TRP A 21 -7.28 -13.99 8.09
N ALA A 22 -7.89 -12.82 7.91
CA ALA A 22 -7.17 -11.61 7.51
C ALA A 22 -6.14 -11.21 8.57
N LEU A 23 -6.51 -11.24 9.85
CA LEU A 23 -5.62 -10.96 10.97
C LEU A 23 -4.48 -11.98 11.07
N ALA A 24 -4.77 -13.28 10.89
CA ALA A 24 -3.75 -14.32 10.91
C ALA A 24 -2.75 -14.16 9.76
N TRP A 25 -3.22 -13.83 8.55
CA TRP A 25 -2.36 -13.53 7.41
C TRP A 25 -1.50 -12.29 7.67
N ALA A 26 -2.11 -11.22 8.16
CA ALA A 26 -1.40 -9.98 8.48
C ALA A 26 -0.36 -10.21 9.58
N ALA A 27 -0.67 -11.01 10.60
CA ALA A 27 0.26 -11.42 11.65
C ALA A 27 1.42 -12.25 11.10
N ALA A 28 1.18 -13.15 10.14
CA ALA A 28 2.23 -13.89 9.46
C ALA A 28 3.17 -12.95 8.68
N LEU A 29 2.64 -11.92 8.00
CA LEU A 29 3.45 -10.89 7.33
C LEU A 29 4.26 -10.06 8.32
N ALA A 30 3.66 -9.65 9.44
CA ALA A 30 4.36 -8.92 10.50
C ALA A 30 5.50 -9.77 11.10
N ALA A 31 5.25 -11.06 11.33
CA ALA A 31 6.27 -11.99 11.78
C ALA A 31 7.38 -12.15 10.74
N LEU A 32 7.03 -12.35 9.46
CA LEU A 32 8.00 -12.49 8.37
C LEU A 32 8.93 -11.27 8.25
N THR A 33 8.38 -10.07 8.42
CA THR A 33 9.12 -8.81 8.32
C THR A 33 9.87 -8.44 9.60
N THR A 34 9.50 -8.97 10.77
CA THR A 34 10.07 -8.60 12.06
C THR A 34 11.03 -9.64 12.63
N LEU A 35 10.75 -10.94 12.45
CA LEU A 35 11.54 -12.04 13.00
C LEU A 35 13.03 -11.97 12.65
N PRO A 36 13.45 -11.64 11.42
CA PRO A 36 14.88 -11.54 11.10
C PRO A 36 15.63 -10.56 12.03
N TYR A 37 14.99 -9.46 12.44
CA TYR A 37 15.58 -8.45 13.32
C TYR A 37 15.67 -8.95 14.77
N VAL A 38 14.64 -9.66 15.24
CA VAL A 38 14.63 -10.26 16.58
C VAL A 38 15.69 -11.36 16.67
N ILE A 39 15.80 -12.22 15.64
CA ILE A 39 16.81 -13.27 15.56
C ILE A 39 18.21 -12.63 15.53
N ALA A 40 18.43 -11.60 14.71
CA ALA A 40 19.72 -10.92 14.65
C ALA A 40 20.11 -10.27 15.98
N ALA A 41 19.16 -9.64 16.68
CA ALA A 41 19.39 -9.08 18.00
C ALA A 41 19.80 -10.17 19.01
N GLY A 42 19.09 -11.31 19.03
CA GLY A 42 19.38 -12.43 19.93
C GLY A 42 20.67 -13.20 19.59
N ALA A 43 21.07 -13.22 18.31
CA ALA A 43 22.30 -13.87 17.84
C ALA A 43 23.53 -12.95 17.92
N THR A 44 23.38 -11.71 18.42
CA THR A 44 24.48 -10.76 18.51
C THR A 44 25.52 -11.24 19.53
N PRO A 45 26.80 -11.41 19.16
CA PRO A 45 27.84 -11.82 20.08
C PRO A 45 27.98 -10.87 21.27
N SER A 46 28.32 -11.38 22.46
CA SER A 46 28.44 -10.59 23.69
C SER A 46 29.45 -9.43 23.62
N ALA A 47 30.43 -9.50 22.71
CA ALA A 47 31.41 -8.44 22.46
C ALA A 47 30.96 -7.40 21.41
N ARG A 48 29.71 -7.46 20.93
CA ARG A 48 29.19 -6.56 19.89
C ARG A 48 27.82 -6.01 20.27
N HIS A 49 27.46 -4.89 19.67
CA HIS A 49 26.14 -4.28 19.81
C HIS A 49 25.37 -4.36 18.50
N TYR A 50 24.11 -4.78 18.57
CA TYR A 50 23.21 -4.77 17.43
C TYR A 50 22.74 -3.35 17.16
N LEU A 51 22.93 -2.89 15.92
CA LEU A 51 22.55 -1.53 15.51
C LEU A 51 21.10 -1.43 14.99
N GLY A 52 20.33 -2.52 15.04
CA GLY A 52 18.90 -2.49 14.75
C GLY A 52 18.49 -2.83 13.31
N PHE A 53 19.45 -3.06 12.41
CA PHE A 53 19.17 -3.35 11.01
C PHE A 53 19.84 -4.64 10.52
N VAL A 54 19.07 -5.45 9.77
CA VAL A 54 19.56 -6.66 9.10
C VAL A 54 19.84 -6.40 7.61
N PHE A 55 19.15 -5.42 7.01
CA PHE A 55 19.23 -5.10 5.59
C PHE A 55 19.24 -3.59 5.37
N ASN A 56 19.97 -3.16 4.33
CA ASN A 56 20.10 -1.78 3.84
C ASN A 56 20.04 -0.74 4.97
N PRO A 57 21.04 -0.68 5.87
CA PRO A 57 20.98 0.22 7.03
C PRO A 57 20.97 1.70 6.64
N ASP A 58 21.51 2.05 5.48
CA ASP A 58 21.69 3.44 5.04
C ASP A 58 20.35 4.17 4.88
N GLU A 59 19.37 3.54 4.21
CA GLU A 59 18.05 4.15 3.95
C GLU A 59 17.25 4.39 5.25
N PRO A 60 17.02 3.40 6.14
CA PRO A 60 16.37 3.61 7.42
C PRO A 60 17.09 4.63 8.31
N ASN A 61 18.42 4.73 8.26
CA ASN A 61 19.15 5.69 9.09
C ASN A 61 18.83 7.15 8.73
N VAL A 62 18.55 7.45 7.45
CA VAL A 62 18.02 8.76 7.04
C VAL A 62 16.68 9.04 7.73
N HIS A 63 15.77 8.06 7.72
CA HIS A 63 14.48 8.19 8.38
C HIS A 63 14.60 8.31 9.91
N LEU A 64 15.47 7.53 10.55
CA LEU A 64 15.74 7.66 11.99
C LEU A 64 16.23 9.06 12.35
N SER A 65 17.10 9.65 11.53
CA SER A 65 17.58 11.01 11.75
C SER A 65 16.45 12.04 11.72
N TRP A 66 15.50 11.87 10.79
CA TRP A 66 14.33 12.73 10.66
C TRP A 66 13.32 12.53 11.79
N ILE A 67 13.07 11.29 12.20
CA ILE A 67 12.22 11.00 13.38
C ILE A 67 12.83 11.66 14.62
N ARG A 68 14.15 11.58 14.81
CA ARG A 68 14.84 12.23 15.93
C ARG A 68 14.67 13.75 15.90
N GLN A 69 14.98 14.39 14.76
CA GLN A 69 14.80 15.83 14.59
C GLN A 69 13.35 16.27 14.87
N ALA A 70 12.37 15.52 14.39
CA ALA A 70 10.97 15.78 14.62
C ALA A 70 10.55 15.61 16.09
N ALA A 71 11.11 14.62 16.79
CA ALA A 71 10.91 14.41 18.22
C ALA A 71 11.50 15.54 19.07
N GLU A 72 12.61 16.13 18.62
CA GLU A 72 13.25 17.32 19.19
C GLU A 72 12.51 18.62 18.86
N GLY A 73 11.44 18.56 18.07
CA GLY A 73 10.55 19.68 17.78
C GLY A 73 10.73 20.31 16.41
N ALA A 74 11.65 19.84 15.58
CA ALA A 74 11.83 20.34 14.22
C ALA A 74 10.57 20.09 13.37
N VAL A 75 10.24 21.06 12.52
CA VAL A 75 9.19 20.95 11.49
C VAL A 75 9.81 20.79 10.11
N PHE A 76 10.86 21.56 9.83
CA PHE A 76 11.66 21.41 8.63
C PHE A 76 12.89 20.58 8.94
N LEU A 77 12.96 19.41 8.30
CA LEU A 77 13.98 18.40 8.51
C LEU A 77 15.19 18.70 7.64
N ARG A 78 16.37 18.35 8.16
CA ARG A 78 17.66 18.46 7.49
C ARG A 78 18.18 17.09 7.07
N ASN A 79 18.90 17.02 5.95
CA ASN A 79 19.60 15.82 5.56
C ASN A 79 20.96 15.77 6.28
N GLU A 80 21.08 14.98 7.35
CA GLU A 80 22.34 14.85 8.10
C GLU A 80 23.40 13.99 7.37
N PHE A 81 23.07 13.44 6.20
CA PHE A 81 23.93 12.55 5.42
C PHE A 81 24.59 13.26 4.22
N THR A 82 24.65 14.60 4.23
CA THR A 82 25.47 15.39 3.29
C THR A 82 26.42 16.29 4.05
N ALA A 83 27.62 16.48 3.50
CA ALA A 83 28.64 17.38 4.04
C ALA A 83 28.33 18.86 3.77
N GLU A 84 27.40 19.16 2.84
CA GLU A 84 27.04 20.53 2.49
C GLU A 84 26.24 21.19 3.63
N PRO A 85 26.67 22.34 4.16
CA PRO A 85 25.91 23.07 5.17
C PRO A 85 24.58 23.56 4.59
N HIS A 86 23.48 23.22 5.25
CA HIS A 86 22.15 23.67 4.87
C HIS A 86 21.21 23.76 6.07
N VAL A 87 20.18 24.59 5.92
CA VAL A 87 19.06 24.65 6.88
C VAL A 87 18.08 23.52 6.60
N GLY A 88 17.26 23.16 7.60
CA GLY A 88 16.15 22.25 7.40
C GLY A 88 15.20 22.79 6.32
N ARG A 89 14.94 22.00 5.28
CA ARG A 89 14.07 22.36 4.14
C ARG A 89 13.07 21.27 3.80
N PHE A 90 13.27 20.06 4.31
CA PHE A 90 12.43 18.91 3.98
C PHE A 90 11.21 18.86 4.89
N LEU A 91 10.02 18.83 4.31
CA LEU A 91 8.79 18.56 5.05
C LEU A 91 8.39 17.10 4.78
N ASN A 92 8.39 16.26 5.81
CA ASN A 92 7.94 14.88 5.69
C ASN A 92 6.93 14.56 6.80
N ILE A 93 5.65 14.57 6.46
CA ILE A 93 4.54 14.42 7.41
C ILE A 93 4.63 13.10 8.17
N PHE A 94 5.07 12.01 7.51
CA PHE A 94 5.25 10.70 8.18
C PHE A 94 6.32 10.75 9.25
N MET A 95 7.46 11.37 8.94
CA MET A 95 8.56 11.52 9.90
C MET A 95 8.18 12.46 11.04
N LEU A 96 7.43 13.53 10.74
CA LEU A 96 6.93 14.45 11.74
C LEU A 96 5.99 13.74 12.70
N PHE A 97 5.00 13.01 12.19
CA PHE A 97 4.09 12.22 13.00
C PHE A 97 4.84 11.18 13.85
N ALA A 98 5.74 10.42 13.25
CA ALA A 98 6.56 9.42 13.94
C ALA A 98 7.44 10.05 15.03
N GLY A 99 8.05 11.22 14.77
CA GLY A 99 8.84 11.94 15.76
C GLY A 99 8.00 12.47 16.92
N ARG A 100 6.81 13.00 16.66
CA ARG A 100 5.88 13.42 17.73
C ARG A 100 5.43 12.22 18.56
N LEU A 101 5.17 11.09 17.93
CA LEU A 101 4.85 9.86 18.63
C LEU A 101 6.04 9.37 19.49
N ALA A 102 7.27 9.44 18.98
CA ALA A 102 8.48 9.18 19.76
C ALA A 102 8.57 10.07 21.01
N SER A 103 8.33 11.36 20.84
CA SER A 103 8.35 12.34 21.93
C SER A 103 7.28 12.03 22.99
N TRP A 104 6.04 11.80 22.57
CA TRP A 104 4.91 11.54 23.48
C TRP A 104 5.01 10.21 24.23
N LEU A 105 5.52 9.16 23.57
CA LEU A 105 5.67 7.83 24.16
C LEU A 105 7.02 7.64 24.85
N HIS A 106 7.90 8.65 24.84
CA HIS A 106 9.28 8.57 25.31
C HIS A 106 10.06 7.40 24.70
N LEU A 107 9.83 7.14 23.40
CA LEU A 107 10.49 6.10 22.63
C LEU A 107 11.60 6.69 21.76
N SER A 108 12.69 5.95 21.60
CA SER A 108 13.73 6.28 20.63
C SER A 108 13.19 6.21 19.19
N ALA A 109 13.84 6.92 18.27
CA ALA A 109 13.52 6.85 16.85
C ALA A 109 13.54 5.41 16.32
N TYR A 110 14.50 4.61 16.78
CA TYR A 110 14.60 3.20 16.41
C TYR A 110 13.40 2.38 16.92
N GLN A 111 12.96 2.59 18.16
CA GLN A 111 11.79 1.89 18.72
C GLN A 111 10.52 2.24 17.95
N ILE A 112 10.30 3.52 17.60
CA ILE A 112 9.17 3.90 16.74
C ILE A 112 9.25 3.23 15.37
N TRP A 113 10.44 3.18 14.77
CA TRP A 113 10.65 2.49 13.49
C TRP A 113 10.34 0.99 13.59
N ALA A 114 10.81 0.33 14.64
CA ALA A 114 10.57 -1.09 14.90
C ALA A 114 9.08 -1.38 15.15
N VAL A 115 8.38 -0.52 15.90
CA VAL A 115 6.92 -0.60 16.07
C VAL A 115 6.22 -0.45 14.72
N GLY A 116 6.64 0.53 13.90
CA GLY A 116 6.12 0.70 12.55
C GLY A 116 6.29 -0.56 11.71
N ARG A 117 7.44 -1.24 11.81
CA ARG A 117 7.72 -2.49 11.09
C ARG A 117 6.78 -3.63 11.49
N ALA A 118 6.39 -3.70 12.76
CA ALA A 118 5.44 -4.71 13.22
C ALA A 118 3.98 -4.35 12.88
N VAL A 119 3.61 -3.06 12.98
CA VAL A 119 2.22 -2.60 12.85
C VAL A 119 1.82 -2.39 11.39
N ALA A 120 2.69 -1.86 10.53
CA ALA A 120 2.33 -1.53 9.16
C ALA A 120 1.87 -2.75 8.34
N PRO A 121 2.51 -3.95 8.42
CA PRO A 121 2.01 -5.15 7.75
C PRO A 121 0.65 -5.63 8.28
N LEU A 122 0.37 -5.43 9.59
CA LEU A 122 -0.93 -5.75 10.19
C LEU A 122 -2.03 -4.89 9.56
N LEU A 123 -1.80 -3.58 9.52
CA LEU A 123 -2.72 -2.63 8.91
C LEU A 123 -2.90 -2.91 7.42
N LEU A 124 -1.82 -3.24 6.72
CA LEU A 124 -1.86 -3.55 5.29
C LEU A 124 -2.72 -4.77 4.99
N GLY A 125 -2.51 -5.89 5.70
CA GLY A 125 -3.29 -7.11 5.50
C GLY A 125 -4.78 -6.89 5.73
N VAL A 126 -5.14 -6.14 6.78
CA VAL A 126 -6.54 -5.81 7.08
C VAL A 126 -7.12 -4.86 6.03
N ALA A 127 -6.44 -3.76 5.69
CA ALA A 127 -6.91 -2.79 4.70
C ALA A 127 -7.13 -3.45 3.31
N CYS A 128 -6.18 -4.28 2.88
CA CYS A 128 -6.32 -5.04 1.63
C CYS A 128 -7.50 -6.01 1.68
N TYR A 129 -7.77 -6.63 2.83
CA TYR A 129 -8.90 -7.54 2.97
C TYR A 129 -10.24 -6.81 2.92
N LEU A 130 -10.34 -5.66 3.59
CA LEU A 130 -11.53 -4.81 3.53
C LEU A 130 -11.82 -4.39 2.10
N LEU A 131 -10.82 -3.84 1.39
CA LEU A 131 -10.97 -3.48 -0.02
C LEU A 131 -11.36 -4.69 -0.87
N ALA A 132 -10.70 -5.84 -0.70
CA ALA A 132 -11.05 -7.04 -1.46
C ALA A 132 -12.48 -7.52 -1.17
N SER A 133 -12.98 -7.30 0.04
CA SER A 133 -14.34 -7.67 0.43
C SER A 133 -15.42 -6.81 -0.19
N ASP A 134 -15.10 -5.55 -0.49
CA ASP A 134 -15.98 -4.65 -1.25
C ASP A 134 -16.03 -5.01 -2.74
N LEU A 135 -14.91 -5.52 -3.28
CA LEU A 135 -14.78 -5.80 -4.70
C LEU A 135 -15.24 -7.21 -5.12
N SER A 136 -15.27 -8.20 -4.21
CA SER A 136 -15.72 -9.56 -4.56
C SER A 136 -16.58 -10.18 -3.47
N GLN A 137 -17.58 -10.96 -3.85
CA GLN A 137 -18.40 -11.75 -2.93
C GLN A 137 -17.74 -13.10 -2.57
N HIS A 138 -16.78 -13.56 -3.37
CA HIS A 138 -16.16 -14.87 -3.19
C HIS A 138 -15.00 -14.81 -2.21
N ARG A 139 -15.14 -15.54 -1.09
CA ARG A 139 -14.08 -15.63 -0.05
C ARG A 139 -12.72 -16.03 -0.62
N ARG A 140 -12.70 -16.91 -1.61
CA ARG A 140 -11.46 -17.39 -2.26
C ARG A 140 -10.76 -16.25 -3.02
N SER A 141 -11.51 -15.48 -3.81
CA SER A 141 -11.01 -14.32 -4.55
C SER A 141 -10.44 -13.25 -3.61
N ARG A 142 -11.14 -12.96 -2.50
CA ARG A 142 -10.67 -12.02 -1.46
C ARG A 142 -9.32 -12.44 -0.88
N ARG A 143 -9.21 -13.70 -0.45
CA ARG A 143 -7.98 -14.25 0.16
C ARG A 143 -6.82 -14.22 -0.83
N LEU A 144 -7.07 -14.65 -2.06
CA LEU A 144 -6.05 -14.68 -3.10
C LEU A 144 -5.56 -13.26 -3.44
N ALA A 145 -6.48 -12.29 -3.52
CA ALA A 145 -6.12 -10.89 -3.72
C ALA A 145 -5.19 -10.36 -2.62
N VAL A 146 -5.53 -10.60 -1.34
CA VAL A 146 -4.67 -10.15 -0.23
C VAL A 146 -3.29 -10.81 -0.28
N VAL A 147 -3.22 -12.13 -0.50
CA VAL A 147 -1.95 -12.86 -0.62
C VAL A 147 -1.11 -12.28 -1.76
N ILE A 148 -1.73 -12.08 -2.93
CA ILE A 148 -1.08 -11.48 -4.09
C ILE A 148 -0.56 -10.08 -3.78
N ILE A 149 -1.41 -9.17 -3.30
CA ILE A 149 -1.06 -7.76 -3.05
C ILE A 149 0.08 -7.67 -2.03
N THR A 150 0.02 -8.48 -0.97
CA THR A 150 0.99 -8.41 0.13
C THR A 150 2.30 -9.11 -0.16
N LEU A 151 2.35 -10.03 -1.13
CA LEU A 151 3.59 -10.71 -1.55
C LEU A 151 4.15 -10.15 -2.88
N SER A 152 3.36 -9.43 -3.67
CA SER A 152 3.78 -8.89 -4.98
C SER A 152 4.84 -7.80 -4.86
N SER A 153 4.83 -7.01 -3.78
CA SER A 153 5.89 -6.03 -3.49
C SER A 153 7.26 -6.67 -3.22
N GLY A 154 7.28 -7.99 -3.03
CA GLY A 154 8.48 -8.79 -2.82
C GLY A 154 8.91 -9.61 -4.04
N LEU A 155 8.34 -9.46 -5.24
CA LEU A 155 8.76 -10.21 -6.46
C LEU A 155 9.59 -9.38 -7.46
N GLY A 156 9.71 -8.06 -7.28
CA GLY A 156 10.45 -7.19 -8.19
C GLY A 156 11.95 -7.51 -8.32
N TRP A 157 12.53 -8.21 -7.33
CA TRP A 157 13.92 -8.71 -7.39
C TRP A 157 14.14 -9.72 -8.51
N ALA A 158 13.13 -10.55 -8.82
CA ALA A 158 13.26 -11.61 -9.81
C ALA A 158 13.35 -11.07 -11.24
N TRP A 159 12.89 -9.84 -11.47
CA TRP A 159 12.82 -9.23 -12.80
C TRP A 159 13.93 -8.22 -13.08
N LEU A 160 14.47 -7.56 -12.05
CA LEU A 160 15.37 -6.42 -12.24
C LEU A 160 16.86 -6.74 -12.13
N GLY A 161 17.25 -7.92 -11.64
CA GLY A 161 18.68 -8.27 -11.51
C GLY A 161 19.51 -7.28 -10.66
N THR A 162 18.84 -6.41 -9.89
CA THR A 162 19.47 -5.27 -9.17
C THR A 162 20.19 -5.67 -7.90
N GLY A 163 20.27 -6.96 -7.56
CA GLY A 163 20.83 -7.43 -6.29
C GLY A 163 19.95 -7.14 -5.07
N ASP A 164 18.76 -6.58 -5.26
CA ASP A 164 17.77 -6.41 -4.19
C ASP A 164 17.26 -7.78 -3.73
N HIS A 165 17.28 -8.03 -2.41
CA HIS A 165 16.81 -9.29 -1.84
C HIS A 165 15.27 -9.44 -1.94
N PRO A 166 14.76 -10.69 -2.00
CA PRO A 166 13.33 -10.94 -1.86
C PRO A 166 12.84 -10.29 -0.57
N PHE A 167 11.71 -9.56 -0.66
CA PHE A 167 11.06 -8.87 0.45
C PHE A 167 11.73 -7.59 0.97
N SER A 168 12.82 -7.09 0.37
CA SER A 168 13.52 -5.85 0.81
C SER A 168 12.58 -4.68 1.09
N ARG A 169 11.54 -4.52 0.26
CA ARG A 169 10.56 -3.43 0.36
C ARG A 169 9.46 -3.66 1.39
N LEU A 170 9.14 -4.92 1.70
CA LEU A 170 8.22 -5.28 2.80
C LEU A 170 8.83 -4.99 4.18
N PHE A 171 10.17 -4.94 4.28
CA PHE A 171 10.86 -4.58 5.52
C PHE A 171 10.84 -3.08 5.82
N ASN A 172 10.43 -2.24 4.87
CA ASN A 172 10.32 -0.79 5.06
C ASN A 172 8.89 -0.42 5.53
N PRO A 173 8.71 -0.03 6.80
CA PRO A 173 7.39 0.32 7.33
C PRO A 173 6.72 1.49 6.61
N LEU A 174 7.49 2.40 6.00
CA LEU A 174 6.93 3.53 5.27
C LEU A 174 6.23 3.09 4.00
N VAL A 175 6.79 2.12 3.29
CA VAL A 175 6.17 1.57 2.06
C VAL A 175 4.85 0.91 2.43
N ALA A 176 4.85 0.04 3.44
CA ALA A 176 3.63 -0.62 3.90
C ALA A 176 2.56 0.39 4.36
N LEU A 177 2.93 1.41 5.13
CA LEU A 177 2.00 2.43 5.60
C LEU A 177 1.47 3.33 4.46
N ALA A 178 2.31 3.66 3.49
CA ALA A 178 1.87 4.39 2.30
C ALA A 178 0.83 3.58 1.50
N VAL A 179 1.06 2.28 1.31
CA VAL A 179 0.09 1.40 0.64
C VAL A 179 -1.19 1.28 1.45
N VAL A 180 -1.12 1.19 2.79
CA VAL A 180 -2.32 1.23 3.66
C VAL A 180 -3.15 2.47 3.38
N LEU A 181 -2.53 3.64 3.41
CA LEU A 181 -3.23 4.91 3.23
C LEU A 181 -3.79 5.06 1.80
N LEU A 182 -3.08 4.56 0.79
CA LEU A 182 -3.58 4.49 -0.58
C LEU A 182 -4.82 3.59 -0.66
N THR A 183 -4.75 2.38 -0.10
CA THR A 183 -5.86 1.42 -0.06
C THR A 183 -7.07 2.00 0.68
N MET A 184 -6.85 2.64 1.83
CA MET A 184 -7.91 3.31 2.60
C MET A 184 -8.48 4.51 1.84
N GLY A 185 -7.65 5.29 1.15
CA GLY A 185 -8.09 6.39 0.30
C GLY A 185 -8.97 5.90 -0.85
N VAL A 186 -8.61 4.79 -1.50
CA VAL A 186 -9.43 4.15 -2.53
C VAL A 186 -10.77 3.69 -1.95
N ALA A 187 -10.77 2.98 -0.82
CA ALA A 187 -11.99 2.51 -0.17
C ALA A 187 -12.90 3.69 0.24
N TRP A 188 -12.32 4.77 0.76
CA TRP A 188 -13.07 5.98 1.12
C TRP A 188 -13.64 6.68 -0.12
N GLY A 189 -12.87 6.78 -1.21
CA GLY A 189 -13.33 7.34 -2.47
C GLY A 189 -14.48 6.53 -3.09
N GLU A 190 -14.43 5.20 -3.00
CA GLU A 190 -15.52 4.32 -3.43
C GLU A 190 -16.78 4.54 -2.59
N LEU A 191 -16.65 4.57 -1.26
CA LEU A 191 -17.77 4.84 -0.37
C LEU A 191 -18.41 6.20 -0.66
N ALA A 192 -17.59 7.25 -0.84
CA ALA A 192 -18.07 8.58 -1.19
C ALA A 192 -18.79 8.62 -2.55
N LEU A 193 -18.33 7.85 -3.55
CA LEU A 193 -19.02 7.73 -4.83
C LEU A 193 -20.38 7.03 -4.69
N ARG A 194 -20.47 5.98 -3.86
CA ARG A 194 -21.72 5.27 -3.56
C ARG A 194 -22.73 6.18 -2.85
N ASP A 195 -22.26 7.02 -1.94
CA ASP A 195 -23.07 8.00 -1.21
C ASP A 195 -23.42 9.23 -2.06
N GLY A 196 -22.89 9.34 -3.28
CA GLY A 196 -23.11 10.47 -4.20
C GLY A 196 -22.30 11.73 -3.85
N ASP A 197 -21.41 11.67 -2.85
CA ASP A 197 -20.54 12.79 -2.46
C ASP A 197 -19.30 12.87 -3.36
N ARG A 198 -19.46 13.61 -4.45
CA ARG A 198 -18.40 13.84 -5.45
C ARG A 198 -17.22 14.65 -4.90
N LEU A 199 -17.42 15.46 -3.87
CA LEU A 199 -16.35 16.28 -3.27
C LEU A 199 -15.45 15.39 -2.41
N ALA A 200 -16.03 14.52 -1.58
CA ALA A 200 -15.27 13.55 -0.81
C ALA A 200 -14.54 12.56 -1.72
N ALA A 201 -15.18 12.09 -2.80
CA ALA A 201 -14.54 11.23 -3.80
C ALA A 201 -13.35 11.93 -4.48
N GLY A 202 -13.51 13.20 -4.88
CA GLY A 202 -12.43 14.01 -5.44
C GLY A 202 -11.28 14.24 -4.45
N GLY A 203 -11.60 14.46 -3.17
CA GLY A 203 -10.63 14.59 -2.08
C GLY A 203 -9.82 13.31 -1.85
N ALA A 204 -10.48 12.15 -1.88
CA ALA A 204 -9.83 10.85 -1.74
C ALA A 204 -8.82 10.58 -2.88
N VAL A 205 -9.19 10.92 -4.12
CA VAL A 205 -8.28 10.85 -5.28
C VAL A 205 -7.09 11.80 -5.11
N LEU A 206 -7.33 13.03 -4.65
CA LEU A 206 -6.25 13.99 -4.42
C LEU A 206 -5.27 13.48 -3.34
N VAL A 207 -5.78 12.93 -2.24
CA VAL A 207 -4.96 12.33 -1.17
C VAL A 207 -4.13 11.16 -1.72
N ALA A 208 -4.74 10.29 -2.53
CA ALA A 208 -4.01 9.19 -3.16
C ALA A 208 -2.89 9.68 -4.09
N LEU A 209 -3.14 10.75 -4.86
CA LEU A 209 -2.13 11.38 -5.73
C LEU A 209 -1.01 12.08 -4.94
N LEU A 210 -1.30 12.65 -3.77
CA LEU A 210 -0.29 13.25 -2.91
C LEU A 210 0.59 12.20 -2.22
N LEU A 211 -0.02 11.10 -1.77
CA LEU A 211 0.67 9.96 -1.15
C LEU A 211 1.54 9.19 -2.15
N HIS A 212 1.22 9.25 -3.44
CA HIS A 212 2.00 8.67 -4.52
C HIS A 212 3.44 9.21 -4.61
N HIS A 213 3.73 10.38 -4.03
CA HIS A 213 5.08 10.97 -4.10
C HIS A 213 6.13 10.23 -3.24
N ILE A 214 5.73 9.17 -2.52
CA ILE A 214 6.50 8.60 -1.41
C ILE A 214 7.44 7.45 -1.84
N PRO A 215 7.16 6.64 -2.88
CA PRO A 215 8.25 5.86 -3.51
C PRO A 215 8.18 5.71 -5.05
N ARG A 216 9.37 5.80 -5.71
CA ARG A 216 9.59 5.89 -7.16
C ARG A 216 9.11 4.70 -8.03
N THR A 217 8.71 3.57 -7.45
CA THR A 217 8.44 2.30 -8.18
C THR A 217 7.18 1.53 -7.74
N GLU A 218 6.54 1.90 -6.63
CA GLU A 218 5.42 1.15 -6.02
C GLU A 218 4.08 1.19 -6.77
N PRO A 219 3.72 2.25 -7.52
CA PRO A 219 2.45 2.31 -8.24
C PRO A 219 2.31 1.22 -9.32
N LEU A 220 3.44 0.77 -9.87
CA LEU A 220 3.50 -0.37 -10.78
C LEU A 220 3.06 -1.67 -10.13
N LEU A 221 3.46 -1.89 -8.88
CA LEU A 221 3.11 -3.08 -8.12
C LEU A 221 1.61 -3.07 -7.77
N LEU A 222 1.07 -1.90 -7.45
CA LEU A 222 -0.36 -1.72 -7.21
C LEU A 222 -1.17 -1.99 -8.49
N VAL A 223 -0.72 -1.49 -9.64
CA VAL A 223 -1.34 -1.80 -10.95
C VAL A 223 -1.25 -3.28 -11.27
N ALA A 224 -0.07 -3.89 -11.11
CA ALA A 224 0.10 -5.33 -11.35
C ALA A 224 -0.80 -6.17 -10.44
N ALA A 225 -0.92 -5.78 -9.17
CA ALA A 225 -1.80 -6.47 -8.22
C ALA A 225 -3.29 -6.30 -8.58
N LEU A 226 -3.70 -5.12 -9.05
CA LEU A 226 -5.06 -4.88 -9.55
C LEU A 226 -5.34 -5.64 -10.86
N LEU A 227 -4.38 -5.71 -11.78
CA LEU A 227 -4.50 -6.52 -12.99
C LEU A 227 -4.60 -8.01 -12.66
N LEU A 228 -3.81 -8.50 -11.70
CA LEU A 228 -3.88 -9.89 -11.25
C LEU A 228 -5.19 -10.16 -10.52
N TYR A 229 -5.71 -9.19 -9.77
CA TYR A 229 -7.04 -9.25 -9.16
C TYR A 229 -8.15 -9.33 -10.22
N LEU A 230 -8.12 -8.48 -11.25
CA LEU A 230 -9.05 -8.55 -12.37
C LEU A 230 -8.97 -9.89 -13.12
N LEU A 231 -7.75 -10.43 -13.29
CA LEU A 231 -7.55 -11.76 -13.85
C LEU A 231 -8.20 -12.84 -12.98
N VAL A 232 -8.07 -12.76 -11.65
CA VAL A 232 -8.71 -13.69 -10.72
C VAL A 232 -10.24 -13.61 -10.82
N LEU A 233 -10.81 -12.40 -10.90
CA LEU A 233 -12.25 -12.23 -11.12
C LEU A 233 -12.69 -12.87 -12.44
N TYR A 234 -11.96 -12.61 -13.53
CA TYR A 234 -12.22 -13.18 -14.84
C TYR A 234 -12.17 -14.72 -14.82
N LEU A 235 -11.12 -15.29 -14.23
CA LEU A 235 -10.94 -16.75 -14.13
C LEU A 235 -12.03 -17.42 -13.27
N ASN A 236 -12.62 -16.69 -12.33
CA ASN A 236 -13.71 -17.17 -11.49
C ASN A 236 -15.11 -16.89 -12.09
N GLY A 237 -15.19 -16.30 -13.29
CA GLY A 237 -16.45 -15.97 -13.94
C GLY A 237 -17.22 -14.81 -13.27
N GLU A 238 -16.54 -14.00 -12.45
CA GLU A 238 -17.12 -12.82 -11.81
C GLU A 238 -17.21 -11.66 -12.82
N THR A 239 -18.30 -10.90 -12.79
CA THR A 239 -18.47 -9.72 -13.65
C THR A 239 -17.87 -8.49 -12.98
N VAL A 240 -17.14 -7.67 -13.74
CA VAL A 240 -16.56 -6.42 -13.24
C VAL A 240 -17.61 -5.32 -13.38
N GLY A 241 -18.10 -4.82 -12.25
CA GLY A 241 -19.07 -3.73 -12.21
C GLY A 241 -18.46 -2.39 -12.65
N ARG A 242 -19.31 -1.44 -13.07
CA ARG A 242 -18.87 -0.10 -13.52
C ARG A 242 -18.10 0.66 -12.44
N GLU A 243 -18.43 0.49 -11.17
CA GLU A 243 -17.75 1.14 -10.05
C GLU A 243 -16.34 0.57 -9.82
N GLN A 244 -16.21 -0.75 -9.83
CA GLN A 244 -14.93 -1.48 -9.73
C GLN A 244 -14.02 -1.10 -10.89
N ALA A 245 -14.62 -0.96 -12.08
CA ALA A 245 -13.94 -0.50 -13.27
C ALA A 245 -13.35 0.92 -13.06
N VAL A 246 -14.15 1.87 -12.57
CA VAL A 246 -13.68 3.23 -12.27
C VAL A 246 -12.54 3.22 -11.25
N VAL A 247 -12.63 2.42 -10.20
CA VAL A 247 -11.57 2.30 -9.18
C VAL A 247 -10.26 1.80 -9.81
N VAL A 248 -10.30 0.74 -10.63
CA VAL A 248 -9.10 0.25 -11.32
C VAL A 248 -8.52 1.31 -12.25
N ALA A 249 -9.36 2.02 -12.99
CA ALA A 249 -8.93 3.08 -13.89
C ALA A 249 -8.26 4.24 -13.13
N LEU A 250 -8.84 4.67 -12.01
CA LEU A 250 -8.26 5.73 -11.17
C LEU A 250 -6.90 5.33 -10.60
N VAL A 251 -6.77 4.08 -10.14
CA VAL A 251 -5.50 3.58 -9.62
C VAL A 251 -4.45 3.42 -10.73
N ALA A 252 -4.85 2.92 -11.91
CA ALA A 252 -3.97 2.84 -13.07
C ALA A 252 -3.51 4.22 -13.55
N LEU A 253 -4.40 5.22 -13.55
CA LEU A 253 -4.09 6.60 -13.90
C LEU A 253 -3.15 7.24 -12.86
N ALA A 254 -3.41 7.01 -11.57
CA ALA A 254 -2.52 7.45 -10.49
C ALA A 254 -1.13 6.80 -10.61
N ALA A 255 -1.02 5.61 -11.21
CA ALA A 255 0.22 4.89 -11.44
C ALA A 255 0.91 5.19 -12.78
N ALA A 256 0.33 6.03 -13.65
CA ALA A 256 0.90 6.39 -14.95
C ALA A 256 2.14 7.33 -14.89
N PRO A 257 2.25 8.32 -13.97
CA PRO A 257 3.41 9.21 -13.92
C PRO A 257 4.79 8.56 -13.63
N PRO A 258 4.92 7.51 -12.79
CA PRO A 258 6.15 6.74 -12.62
C PRO A 258 6.53 5.92 -13.85
N LEU A 259 5.54 5.37 -14.57
CA LEU A 259 5.76 4.61 -15.81
C LEU A 259 6.44 5.47 -16.88
N PHE A 260 6.12 6.77 -16.91
CA PHE A 260 6.76 7.74 -17.80
C PHE A 260 8.19 8.08 -17.37
N ARG A 261 8.51 8.00 -16.06
CA ARG A 261 9.82 8.37 -15.49
C ARG A 261 10.82 7.21 -15.35
N LEU A 262 10.37 5.94 -15.42
CA LEU A 262 11.21 4.73 -15.35
C LEU A 262 11.90 4.34 -16.68
N HIS A 263 12.14 5.30 -17.58
CA HIS A 263 12.77 5.08 -18.90
C HIS A 263 12.04 4.12 -19.87
N LEU A 264 10.81 3.69 -19.59
CA LEU A 264 10.00 2.90 -20.53
C LEU A 264 9.51 3.71 -21.75
N GLY A 265 9.60 5.05 -21.70
CA GLY A 265 9.19 5.93 -22.80
C GLY A 265 7.77 5.61 -23.30
N TRP A 266 7.60 5.56 -24.61
CA TRP A 266 6.33 5.21 -25.25
C TRP A 266 5.85 3.79 -24.97
N ALA A 267 6.71 2.85 -24.57
CA ALA A 267 6.32 1.48 -24.23
C ALA A 267 5.57 1.41 -22.89
N GLY A 268 5.94 2.25 -21.92
CA GLY A 268 5.22 2.40 -20.65
C GLY A 268 3.84 3.04 -20.87
N ALA A 269 3.78 4.07 -21.71
CA ALA A 269 2.52 4.67 -22.15
C ALA A 269 1.64 3.68 -22.92
N ALA A 270 2.23 2.82 -23.76
CA ALA A 270 1.53 1.77 -24.49
C ALA A 270 0.97 0.68 -23.56
N LEU A 271 1.65 0.33 -22.47
CA LEU A 271 1.13 -0.60 -21.46
C LEU A 271 -0.04 -0.02 -20.66
N VAL A 272 0.02 1.27 -20.29
CA VAL A 272 -1.12 1.96 -19.66
C VAL A 272 -2.28 2.07 -20.65
N LEU A 273 -2.01 2.45 -21.90
CA LEU A 273 -3.02 2.53 -22.95
C LEU A 273 -3.61 1.16 -23.27
N ALA A 274 -2.82 0.09 -23.29
CA ALA A 274 -3.29 -1.28 -23.48
C ALA A 274 -4.13 -1.76 -22.29
N GLY A 275 -3.77 -1.37 -21.05
CA GLY A 275 -4.59 -1.58 -19.86
C GLY A 275 -5.91 -0.82 -19.95
N LEU A 276 -5.88 0.45 -20.37
CA LEU A 276 -7.07 1.28 -20.60
C LEU A 276 -7.92 0.81 -21.80
N LEU A 277 -7.30 0.21 -22.82
CA LEU A 277 -8.00 -0.39 -23.97
C LEU A 277 -8.63 -1.73 -23.59
N GLY A 278 -7.92 -2.57 -22.84
CA GLY A 278 -8.47 -3.79 -22.25
C GLY A 278 -9.65 -3.46 -21.34
N TYR A 279 -9.51 -2.39 -20.56
CA TYR A 279 -10.57 -1.81 -19.73
C TYR A 279 -11.79 -1.34 -20.54
N LEU A 280 -11.58 -0.60 -21.63
CA LEU A 280 -12.63 -0.19 -22.56
C LEU A 280 -13.32 -1.40 -23.22
N LEU A 281 -12.56 -2.43 -23.59
CA LEU A 281 -13.09 -3.66 -24.18
C LEU A 281 -13.92 -4.48 -23.20
N VAL A 282 -13.54 -4.54 -21.93
CA VAL A 282 -14.33 -5.17 -20.86
C VAL A 282 -15.63 -4.40 -20.62
N LEU A 283 -15.60 -3.07 -20.58
CA LEU A 283 -16.80 -2.23 -20.46
C LEU A 283 -17.75 -2.38 -21.66
N LEU A 284 -17.21 -2.50 -22.87
CA LEU A 284 -18.00 -2.68 -24.10
C LEU A 284 -18.61 -4.08 -24.22
N THR A 285 -17.96 -5.10 -23.67
CA THR A 285 -18.49 -6.48 -23.64
C THR A 285 -19.50 -6.69 -22.52
N ALA A 286 -19.35 -6.02 -21.38
CA ALA A 286 -20.35 -6.02 -20.31
C ALA A 286 -21.71 -5.45 -20.76
N ARG A 287 -21.71 -4.37 -21.57
CA ARG A 287 -22.95 -3.78 -22.13
C ARG A 287 -23.71 -4.69 -23.11
N ARG A 288 -23.09 -5.73 -23.66
CA ARG A 288 -23.72 -6.62 -24.64
C ARG A 288 -24.43 -7.83 -24.02
N ARG A 289 -24.39 -8.00 -22.71
CA ARG A 289 -25.07 -9.12 -22.01
C ARG A 289 -26.36 -8.70 -21.28
N GLU A 290 -26.70 -7.42 -21.33
CA GLU A 290 -27.94 -6.86 -20.75
C GLU A 290 -28.98 -6.43 -21.82
N ALA A 291 -28.77 -6.83 -23.08
CA ALA A 291 -29.72 -6.66 -24.19
C ALA A 291 -29.98 -8.01 -24.85
#